data_AF-A0A6M3AWP3-F1
#
_entry.id   AF-A0A6M3AWP3-F1
#
_cell.length_a   1.000
_cell.length_b   1.000
_cell.length_c   1.000
_cell.angle_alpha   90.00
_cell.angle_beta   90.00
_cell.angle_gamma   90.00
#
_symmetry.space_group_name_H-M   'P 1'
#
loop_
_entity.id
_entity.type
_entity.pdbx_description
1 polymer ?
#
loop_
_entity_poly.entity_id
_entity_poly.type
_entity_poly.pdbx_seq_one_letter_code
_entity_poly.pdbx_strand_id
1 'polypeptide(L)'
;MTGTVILFVAFVIFTVHAVDPFDCSKDGKCAPGLRCEGGTCVLRTDCPMLSMPRLKSGCTMLTVVDERGCPMPKIVCSKENLKCGAIYCEPGYECDHDTTTCIPRRDCPNLVLPKQEGCTDRMTLDKYDCLVPVRTCKSDKPLRHKRQETATKSSGN
;
A
#
# COMPACT_ATOMS: atom_id res chain seq x y z
N MET A 1 53.10 -50.66 -17.12
CA MET A 1 53.50 -50.01 -15.85
C MET A 1 53.84 -48.55 -16.13
N THR A 2 53.61 -47.69 -15.13
CA THR A 2 53.86 -46.23 -15.05
C THR A 2 52.92 -45.37 -15.89
N GLY A 3 51.87 -44.77 -15.34
CA GLY A 3 51.88 -43.60 -14.43
C GLY A 3 51.13 -42.51 -15.20
N THR A 4 50.07 -41.85 -14.72
CA THR A 4 50.08 -40.90 -13.60
C THR A 4 48.64 -40.68 -13.14
N VAL A 5 48.43 -40.77 -11.83
CA VAL A 5 47.27 -40.22 -11.13
C VAL A 5 47.42 -38.69 -11.09
N ILE A 6 46.31 -37.97 -10.89
CA ILE A 6 46.19 -36.55 -10.49
C ILE A 6 46.07 -35.54 -11.65
N LEU A 7 44.81 -35.22 -11.99
CA LEU A 7 44.33 -33.85 -11.86
C LEU A 7 42.83 -33.87 -11.56
N PHE A 8 42.55 -34.13 -10.28
CA PHE A 8 41.36 -33.63 -9.59
C PHE A 8 41.23 -32.12 -9.85
N VAL A 9 39.99 -31.63 -9.85
CA VAL A 9 39.64 -30.19 -9.73
C VAL A 9 39.77 -29.35 -11.00
N ALA A 10 39.00 -29.69 -12.04
CA ALA A 10 38.43 -28.68 -12.94
C ALA A 10 36.90 -28.58 -12.79
N PHE A 11 36.40 -29.05 -11.65
CA PHE A 11 35.10 -28.64 -11.13
C PHE A 11 35.35 -27.33 -10.38
N VAL A 12 34.49 -26.33 -10.60
CA VAL A 12 34.32 -25.12 -9.75
C VAL A 12 35.21 -23.90 -10.02
N ILE A 13 35.37 -23.37 -11.24
CA ILE A 13 35.57 -21.89 -11.39
C ILE A 13 35.05 -21.36 -12.74
N PHE A 14 33.82 -21.71 -13.12
CA PHE A 14 32.97 -20.68 -13.73
C PHE A 14 32.01 -20.25 -12.63
N THR A 15 32.61 -19.60 -11.63
CA THR A 15 31.88 -18.75 -10.70
C THR A 15 31.25 -17.66 -11.55
N VAL A 16 30.02 -17.93 -11.97
CA VAL A 16 29.03 -16.89 -12.23
C VAL A 16 29.03 -16.07 -10.94
N HIS A 17 29.86 -15.03 -10.91
CA HIS A 17 29.68 -13.97 -9.93
C HIS A 17 28.36 -13.37 -10.37
N ALA A 18 27.28 -13.90 -9.80
CA ALA A 18 26.07 -13.14 -9.65
C ALA A 18 26.57 -11.84 -9.01
N VAL A 19 26.70 -10.80 -9.82
CA VAL A 19 26.99 -9.46 -9.32
C VAL A 19 25.83 -9.23 -8.38
N ASP A 20 26.11 -9.27 -7.07
CA ASP A 20 25.05 -9.06 -6.09
C ASP A 20 24.38 -7.73 -6.48
N PRO A 21 23.05 -7.61 -6.41
CA PRO A 21 22.37 -6.36 -6.78
C PRO A 21 22.82 -5.17 -5.91
N PHE A 22 23.61 -5.45 -4.86
CA PHE A 22 24.24 -4.50 -3.97
C PHE A 22 25.72 -4.28 -4.25
N ASP A 23 26.33 -4.93 -5.25
CA ASP A 23 27.71 -4.67 -5.64
C ASP A 23 27.76 -3.56 -6.69
N CYS A 24 28.84 -2.78 -6.64
CA CYS A 24 29.07 -1.78 -7.66
C CYS A 24 29.33 -2.43 -9.01
N SER A 25 28.79 -1.83 -10.07
CA SER A 25 29.18 -2.20 -11.44
C SER A 25 30.67 -1.93 -11.66
N LYS A 26 31.23 -2.50 -12.74
CA LYS A 26 32.65 -2.30 -13.12
C LYS A 26 33.05 -0.83 -13.30
N ASP A 27 32.09 0.04 -13.57
CA ASP A 27 32.29 1.49 -13.71
C ASP A 27 32.08 2.25 -12.39
N GLY A 28 31.93 1.54 -11.26
CA GLY A 28 31.64 2.13 -9.95
C GLY A 28 30.22 2.69 -9.80
N LYS A 29 29.30 2.32 -10.70
CA LYS A 29 27.91 2.82 -10.69
C LYS A 29 26.97 1.87 -9.96
N CYS A 30 25.95 2.46 -9.34
CA CYS A 30 24.86 1.79 -8.63
C CYS A 30 23.50 2.24 -9.18
N ALA A 31 22.44 1.55 -8.78
CA ALA A 31 21.07 1.96 -9.10
C ALA A 31 20.73 3.36 -8.53
N PRO A 32 19.70 4.05 -9.07
CA PRO A 32 19.29 5.36 -8.56
C PRO A 32 19.03 5.36 -7.05
N GLY A 33 19.49 6.41 -6.36
CA GLY A 33 19.41 6.51 -4.90
C GLY A 33 20.48 5.74 -4.14
N LEU A 34 21.41 5.07 -4.82
CA LEU A 34 22.56 4.40 -4.22
C LEU A 34 23.87 5.08 -4.64
N ARG A 35 24.91 4.94 -3.82
CA ARG A 35 26.29 5.33 -4.15
C ARG A 35 27.23 4.16 -3.88
N CYS A 36 28.32 4.09 -4.64
CA CYS A 36 29.33 3.06 -4.45
C CYS A 36 30.28 3.45 -3.31
N GLU A 37 30.35 2.63 -2.26
CA GLU A 37 31.32 2.73 -1.17
C GLU A 37 31.99 1.39 -0.95
N GLY A 38 33.31 1.33 -1.10
CA GLY A 38 34.07 0.10 -0.82
C GLY A 38 33.73 -1.09 -1.72
N GLY A 39 33.16 -0.85 -2.91
CA GLY A 39 32.70 -1.91 -3.81
C GLY A 39 31.23 -2.31 -3.62
N THR A 40 30.54 -1.72 -2.63
CA THR A 40 29.13 -1.99 -2.32
C THR A 40 28.27 -0.74 -2.56
N CYS A 41 27.09 -0.92 -3.12
CA CYS A 41 26.06 0.08 -3.31
C CYS A 41 25.30 0.32 -2.00
N VAL A 42 25.53 1.49 -1.40
CA VAL A 42 24.88 1.92 -0.16
C VAL A 42 23.85 3.01 -0.44
N LEU A 43 22.81 3.07 0.40
CA LEU A 43 21.75 4.07 0.27
C LEU A 43 22.31 5.47 0.46
N ARG A 44 21.98 6.36 -0.49
CA ARG A 44 22.28 7.79 -0.37
C ARG A 44 21.38 8.41 0.68
N THR A 45 21.99 8.90 1.76
CA THR A 45 21.29 9.56 2.87
C THR A 45 20.73 10.93 2.52
N ASP A 46 21.18 11.52 1.41
CA ASP A 46 20.64 12.77 0.87
C ASP A 46 19.36 12.55 0.02
N CYS A 47 19.05 11.30 -0.35
CA CYS A 47 17.79 10.97 -1.00
C CYS A 47 16.66 10.82 0.02
N PRO A 48 15.44 11.28 -0.32
CA PRO A 48 14.30 11.18 0.59
C PRO A 48 13.93 9.70 0.82
N MET A 49 13.63 9.35 2.08
CA MET A 49 13.09 8.02 2.37
C MET A 49 11.70 7.89 1.75
N LEU A 50 11.54 6.94 0.84
CA LEU A 50 10.28 6.68 0.17
C LEU A 50 9.45 5.71 0.99
N SER A 51 8.44 6.21 1.68
CA SER A 51 7.35 5.36 2.14
C SER A 51 6.37 5.12 0.99
N MET A 52 5.81 3.91 0.91
CA MET A 52 4.79 3.60 -0.09
C MET A 52 3.45 4.20 0.36
N PRO A 53 2.93 5.29 -0.24
CA PRO A 53 1.57 5.74 0.05
C PRO A 53 0.53 4.70 -0.35
N ARG A 54 -0.60 4.73 0.34
CA ARG A 54 -1.80 4.06 -0.14
C ARG A 54 -2.33 4.76 -1.38
N LEU A 55 -2.60 3.97 -2.40
CA LEU A 55 -3.07 4.46 -3.70
C LEU A 55 -4.59 4.37 -3.79
N LYS A 56 -5.20 5.21 -4.61
CA LYS A 56 -6.61 5.08 -5.02
C LYS A 56 -6.79 3.92 -6.00
N SER A 57 -8.04 3.50 -6.22
CA SER A 57 -8.31 2.40 -7.15
C SER A 57 -7.90 2.80 -8.58
N GLY A 58 -7.22 1.91 -9.29
CA GLY A 58 -6.71 2.18 -10.65
C GLY A 58 -5.49 3.11 -10.69
N CYS A 59 -4.88 3.42 -9.55
CA CYS A 59 -3.63 4.16 -9.48
C CYS A 59 -2.46 3.22 -9.23
N THR A 60 -1.38 3.40 -9.99
CA THR A 60 -0.11 2.71 -9.81
C THR A 60 0.98 3.73 -9.47
N MET A 61 2.03 3.26 -8.80
CA MET A 61 3.19 4.08 -8.51
C MET A 61 4.33 3.68 -9.44
N LEU A 62 4.90 4.68 -10.09
CA LEU A 62 6.11 4.56 -10.88
C LEU A 62 7.24 5.23 -10.13
N THR A 63 8.45 4.69 -10.25
CA THR A 63 9.65 5.36 -9.76
C THR A 63 10.25 6.18 -10.90
N VAL A 64 10.40 7.48 -10.68
CA VAL A 64 11.14 8.38 -11.58
C VAL A 64 12.40 8.86 -10.87
N VAL A 65 13.44 9.22 -11.63
CA VAL A 65 14.70 9.70 -11.06
C VAL A 65 14.75 11.22 -11.19
N ASP A 66 15.02 11.93 -10.10
CA ASP A 66 15.20 13.38 -10.10
C ASP A 66 16.57 13.79 -10.68
N GLU A 67 16.79 15.09 -10.83
CA GLU A 67 18.05 15.62 -11.37
C GLU A 67 19.28 15.28 -10.51
N ARG A 68 19.07 14.94 -9.22
CA ARG A 68 20.13 14.54 -8.29
C ARG A 68 20.42 13.04 -8.34
N GLY A 69 19.69 12.28 -9.16
CA GLY A 69 19.79 10.84 -9.25
C GLY A 69 19.02 10.09 -8.14
N CYS A 70 18.12 10.76 -7.42
CA CYS A 70 17.32 10.16 -6.37
C CYS A 70 16.00 9.62 -6.92
N PRO A 71 15.55 8.43 -6.48
CA PRO A 71 14.25 7.91 -6.85
C PRO A 71 13.14 8.75 -6.20
N MET A 72 12.09 9.04 -6.96
CA MET A 72 10.88 9.73 -6.51
C MET A 72 9.64 8.96 -6.99
N PRO A 73 8.60 8.85 -6.16
CA PRO A 73 7.36 8.19 -6.53
C PRO A 73 6.52 9.13 -7.39
N LYS A 74 6.05 8.63 -8.52
CA LYS A 74 5.07 9.27 -9.40
C LYS A 74 3.82 8.41 -9.46
N ILE A 75 2.70 8.95 -8.99
CA ILE A 75 1.42 8.24 -9.03
C ILE A 75 0.76 8.50 -10.37
N VAL A 76 0.34 7.42 -11.05
CA VAL A 76 -0.35 7.47 -12.33
C VAL A 76 -1.66 6.71 -12.21
N CYS A 77 -2.77 7.38 -12.46
CA CYS A 77 -4.10 6.79 -12.41
C CYS A 77 -4.67 6.64 -13.81
N SER A 78 -5.14 5.44 -14.15
CA SER A 78 -5.72 5.12 -15.45
C SER A 78 -6.83 4.09 -15.30
N LYS A 79 -7.87 4.20 -16.14
CA LYS A 79 -8.92 3.18 -16.21
C LYS A 79 -8.37 1.82 -16.64
N GLU A 80 -7.30 1.80 -17.45
CA GLU A 80 -6.66 0.55 -17.87
C GLU A 80 -6.07 -0.24 -16.70
N ASN A 81 -5.68 0.43 -15.61
CA ASN A 81 -5.20 -0.24 -14.40
C ASN A 81 -6.33 -0.96 -13.64
N LEU A 82 -7.60 -0.72 -13.98
CA LEU A 82 -8.76 -1.41 -13.42
C LEU A 82 -9.19 -2.62 -14.26
N LYS A 83 -8.55 -2.84 -15.41
CA LYS A 83 -8.94 -3.90 -16.34
C LYS A 83 -8.69 -5.28 -15.74
N CYS A 84 -9.69 -6.13 -15.79
CA CYS A 84 -9.65 -7.50 -15.32
C CYS A 84 -10.30 -8.42 -16.36
N GLY A 85 -9.47 -9.03 -17.21
CA GLY A 85 -9.95 -9.75 -18.38
C GLY A 85 -10.73 -8.84 -19.34
N ALA A 86 -12.03 -9.13 -19.51
CA ALA A 86 -12.94 -8.37 -20.37
C ALA A 86 -13.74 -7.28 -19.63
N ILE A 87 -13.59 -7.15 -18.30
CA ILE A 87 -14.31 -6.18 -17.47
C ILE A 87 -13.34 -5.17 -16.83
N TYR A 88 -13.90 -4.14 -16.21
CA TYR A 88 -13.16 -3.18 -15.40
C TYR A 88 -13.70 -3.24 -13.97
N CYS A 89 -12.81 -3.34 -12.99
CA CYS A 89 -13.20 -3.38 -11.58
C CYS A 89 -13.70 -2.02 -11.11
N GLU A 90 -14.75 -2.04 -10.29
CA GLU A 90 -15.25 -0.85 -9.62
C GLU A 90 -14.27 -0.37 -8.52
N PRO A 91 -14.32 0.92 -8.13
CA PRO A 91 -13.54 1.39 -7.00
C PRO A 91 -13.82 0.58 -5.73
N GLY A 92 -12.79 0.23 -4.96
CA GLY A 92 -12.89 -0.70 -3.84
C GLY A 92 -12.45 -2.12 -4.17
N TYR A 93 -12.30 -2.44 -5.46
CA TYR A 93 -11.87 -3.74 -5.94
C TYR A 93 -10.57 -3.64 -6.74
N GLU A 94 -9.80 -4.72 -6.74
CA GLU A 94 -8.64 -4.94 -7.62
C GLU A 94 -8.84 -6.23 -8.41
N CYS A 95 -8.10 -6.38 -9.51
CA CYS A 95 -8.11 -7.60 -10.29
C CYS A 95 -7.25 -8.68 -9.63
N ASP A 96 -7.84 -9.84 -9.37
CA ASP A 96 -7.09 -11.07 -9.19
C ASP A 96 -6.71 -11.61 -10.58
N HIS A 97 -5.43 -11.53 -10.92
CA HIS A 97 -4.93 -11.95 -12.23
C HIS A 97 -4.96 -13.47 -12.43
N ASP A 98 -5.03 -14.26 -11.35
CA ASP A 98 -5.08 -15.72 -11.45
C ASP A 98 -6.49 -16.19 -11.82
N THR A 99 -7.51 -15.55 -11.25
CA THR A 99 -8.93 -15.91 -11.48
C THR A 99 -9.65 -15.00 -12.46
N THR A 100 -9.04 -13.88 -12.84
CA THR A 100 -9.65 -12.79 -13.63
C THR A 100 -10.95 -12.25 -13.01
N THR A 101 -11.00 -12.20 -11.68
CA THR A 101 -12.15 -11.67 -10.93
C THR A 101 -11.80 -10.41 -10.16
N CYS A 102 -12.78 -9.53 -9.96
CA CYS A 102 -12.61 -8.34 -9.14
C CYS A 102 -12.84 -8.71 -7.67
N ILE A 103 -11.79 -8.59 -6.86
CA ILE A 103 -11.81 -8.88 -5.42
C ILE A 103 -11.63 -7.60 -4.61
N PRO A 104 -12.13 -7.52 -3.36
CA PRO A 104 -11.88 -6.36 -2.51
C PRO A 104 -10.38 -6.11 -2.39
N ARG A 105 -9.99 -4.83 -2.45
CA ARG A 105 -8.59 -4.43 -2.40
C ARG A 105 -7.88 -4.95 -1.15
N ARG A 106 -6.80 -5.71 -1.36
CA ARG A 106 -5.99 -6.34 -0.31
C ARG A 106 -5.19 -5.35 0.52
N ASP A 107 -4.88 -4.18 -0.03
CA ASP A 107 -4.20 -3.13 0.73
C ASP A 107 -5.16 -2.39 1.68
N CYS A 108 -6.48 -2.50 1.50
CA CYS A 108 -7.49 -1.91 2.36
C CYS A 108 -7.68 -2.67 3.68
N PRO A 109 -8.03 -2.00 4.79
CA PRO A 109 -8.32 -2.69 6.04
C PRO A 109 -9.63 -3.47 5.91
N ASN A 110 -9.63 -4.74 6.31
CA ASN A 110 -10.84 -5.54 6.38
C ASN A 110 -11.57 -5.26 7.71
N LEU A 111 -12.48 -4.29 7.70
CA LEU A 111 -13.23 -3.86 8.88
C LEU A 111 -14.61 -4.53 8.90
N VAL A 112 -14.89 -5.27 9.97
CA VAL A 112 -16.22 -5.82 10.26
C VAL A 112 -16.73 -5.21 11.56
N LEU A 113 -17.87 -4.54 11.50
CA LEU A 113 -18.48 -3.95 12.70
C LEU A 113 -19.28 -5.02 13.47
N PRO A 114 -19.25 -5.00 14.82
CA PRO A 114 -20.05 -5.92 15.63
C PRO A 114 -21.54 -5.57 15.50
N LYS A 115 -22.41 -6.57 15.35
CA LYS A 115 -23.86 -6.34 15.20
C LYS A 115 -24.42 -5.47 16.33
N GLN A 116 -25.25 -4.49 15.99
CA GLN A 116 -25.92 -3.61 16.94
C GLN A 116 -27.39 -3.47 16.58
N GLU A 117 -28.25 -3.68 17.56
CA GLU A 117 -29.70 -3.60 17.40
C GLU A 117 -30.13 -2.16 17.10
N GLY A 118 -31.12 -1.98 16.22
CA GLY A 118 -31.57 -0.65 15.80
C GLY A 118 -30.63 0.10 14.84
N CYS A 119 -29.50 -0.51 14.46
CA CYS A 119 -28.52 0.04 13.53
C CYS A 119 -28.43 -0.78 12.23
N THR A 120 -28.06 -0.11 11.15
CA THR A 120 -27.82 -0.72 9.84
C THR A 120 -26.44 -0.30 9.36
N ASP A 121 -25.65 -1.28 8.92
CA ASP A 121 -24.32 -1.07 8.38
C ASP A 121 -24.39 -1.06 6.85
N ARG A 122 -23.72 -0.09 6.21
CA ARG A 122 -23.62 0.02 4.75
C ARG A 122 -22.16 0.17 4.38
N MET A 123 -21.71 -0.45 3.29
CA MET A 123 -20.36 -0.24 2.78
C MET A 123 -20.30 1.04 1.97
N THR A 124 -19.28 1.86 2.21
CA THR A 124 -18.99 3.09 1.46
C THR A 124 -17.51 3.16 1.14
N LEU A 125 -17.13 3.99 0.16
CA LEU A 125 -15.73 4.21 -0.19
C LEU A 125 -15.15 5.34 0.65
N ASP A 126 -13.95 5.11 1.20
CA ASP A 126 -13.16 6.17 1.84
C ASP A 126 -12.39 7.01 0.80
N LYS A 127 -11.52 7.91 1.27
CA LYS A 127 -10.71 8.79 0.41
C LYS A 127 -9.67 8.06 -0.46
N TYR A 128 -9.40 6.79 -0.20
CA TYR A 128 -8.51 5.92 -0.98
C TYR A 128 -9.27 4.88 -1.79
N ASP A 129 -10.60 5.01 -1.86
CA ASP A 129 -11.52 4.05 -2.44
C ASP A 129 -11.47 2.68 -1.73
N CYS A 130 -11.22 2.64 -0.42
CA CYS A 130 -11.37 1.43 0.36
C CYS A 130 -12.82 1.25 0.81
N LEU A 131 -13.34 0.02 0.71
CA LEU A 131 -14.66 -0.33 1.23
C LEU A 131 -14.63 -0.32 2.77
N VAL A 132 -15.31 0.65 3.37
CA VAL A 132 -15.43 0.81 4.82
C VAL A 132 -16.90 0.72 5.25
N PRO A 133 -17.21 0.01 6.36
CA PRO A 133 -18.55 -0.05 6.89
C PRO A 133 -18.91 1.25 7.62
N VAL A 134 -20.05 1.83 7.27
CA VAL A 134 -20.64 3.00 7.94
C VAL A 134 -21.95 2.57 8.60
N ARG A 135 -22.01 2.77 9.91
CA ARG A 135 -23.18 2.46 10.73
C ARG A 135 -24.14 3.65 10.80
N THR A 136 -25.40 3.39 10.50
CA THR A 136 -26.50 4.32 10.73
C THR A 136 -27.46 3.73 11.74
N CYS A 137 -27.64 4.37 12.89
CA CYS A 137 -28.61 3.97 13.90
C CYS A 137 -29.85 4.86 13.82
N LYS A 138 -31.04 4.29 14.02
CA LYS A 138 -32.23 5.11 14.22
C LYS A 138 -32.02 5.92 15.50
N SER A 139 -32.06 7.24 15.43
CA SER A 139 -32.06 8.06 16.65
C SER A 139 -33.30 7.72 17.46
N ASP A 140 -33.11 7.25 18.69
CA ASP A 140 -34.16 7.38 19.69
C ASP A 140 -34.51 8.85 19.79
N LYS A 141 -35.77 9.20 19.52
CA LYS A 141 -36.28 10.57 19.63
C LYS A 141 -35.78 11.17 20.94
N PRO A 142 -35.25 12.42 20.96
CA PRO A 142 -34.97 13.06 22.23
C PRO A 142 -36.28 13.17 23.01
N LEU A 143 -36.30 12.60 24.22
CA LEU A 143 -37.36 12.81 25.20
C LEU A 143 -37.53 14.32 25.37
N ARG A 144 -38.58 14.87 24.78
CA ARG A 144 -38.99 16.26 24.94
C ARG A 144 -39.24 16.48 26.42
N HIS A 145 -38.26 17.03 27.15
CA HIS A 145 -38.46 17.48 28.52
C HIS A 145 -39.61 18.49 28.50
N LYS A 146 -40.79 18.08 29.00
CA LYS A 146 -41.82 19.03 29.40
C LYS A 146 -41.20 19.88 30.50
N ARG A 147 -40.87 21.13 30.16
CA ARG A 147 -40.58 22.17 31.14
C ARG A 147 -41.84 22.31 32.00
N GLN A 148 -41.80 21.82 33.24
CA GLN A 148 -42.80 22.21 34.24
C GLN A 148 -42.53 23.68 34.57
N GLU A 149 -43.48 24.55 34.23
CA GLU A 149 -43.52 25.90 34.77
C GLU A 149 -43.85 25.80 36.26
N THR A 150 -42.82 25.86 37.10
CA THR A 150 -43.00 26.15 38.52
C THR A 150 -43.34 27.63 38.66
N ALA A 151 -44.63 27.92 38.78
CA ALA A 151 -45.14 29.21 39.22
C ALA A 151 -44.76 29.42 40.70
N THR A 152 -43.66 30.12 40.94
CA THR A 152 -43.28 30.60 42.28
C THR A 152 -44.21 31.74 42.68
N LYS A 153 -45.16 31.46 43.58
CA LYS A 153 -45.81 32.51 44.38
C LYS A 153 -44.78 33.01 45.40
N SER A 154 -44.30 34.24 45.20
CA SER A 154 -43.61 35.00 46.24
C SER A 154 -44.66 35.68 47.12
N SER A 155 -44.70 35.29 48.39
CA SER A 155 -45.39 35.99 49.47
C SER A 155 -44.31 36.65 50.32
N GLY A 156 -44.24 37.97 50.28
CA GLY A 156 -43.39 38.78 51.17
C GLY A 156 -44.30 39.66 52.03
N ASN A 157 -44.27 39.38 53.33
CA ASN A 157 -44.62 40.33 54.40
C ASN A 157 -43.32 40.98 54.88
#